data_AF-A0A3N5NRV5-F1
#
_entry.id   AF-A0A3N5NRV5-F1
#
_cell.length_a   1.000
_cell.length_b   1.000
_cell.length_c   1.000
_cell.angle_alpha   90.00
_cell.angle_beta   90.00
_cell.angle_gamma   90.00
#
_symmetry.space_group_name_H-M   'P 1'
#
loop_
_entity.id
_entity.type
_entity.pdbx_description
1 polymer ?
#
loop_
_entity_poly.entity_id
_entity_poly.type
_entity_poly.pdbx_seq_one_letter_code
_entity_poly.pdbx_strand_id
1 'polypeptide(L)'
;MKKPIVVLAQSLVLAAFFAMPSFADDEEALKKDLTAVIALHGLPCGEVIAAKVLAENDYAASCKDGNKYRVYLNAAGRVVVEKQK
;
A
#
# COMPACT_ATOMS: atom_id res chain seq x y z
N MET A 1 -38.15 30.24 -24.87
CA MET A 1 -38.03 29.10 -23.94
C MET A 1 -37.11 28.02 -24.51
N LYS A 2 -35.84 27.90 -24.08
CA LYS A 2 -34.95 26.70 -24.27
C LYS A 2 -33.73 26.77 -23.32
N LYS A 3 -33.91 26.99 -22.01
CA LYS A 3 -32.80 27.07 -21.03
C LYS A 3 -32.76 26.04 -19.88
N PRO A 4 -33.68 25.07 -19.71
CA PRO A 4 -33.56 24.12 -18.59
C PRO A 4 -32.60 22.94 -18.88
N ILE A 5 -32.35 22.61 -20.15
CA ILE A 5 -31.63 21.37 -20.53
C ILE A 5 -30.11 21.51 -20.35
N VAL A 6 -29.56 22.71 -20.52
CA VAL A 6 -28.10 22.95 -20.44
C VAL A 6 -27.57 22.83 -19.01
N VAL A 7 -28.39 23.19 -18.01
CA VAL A 7 -27.98 23.18 -16.59
C VAL A 7 -27.92 21.74 -16.03
N LEU A 8 -28.81 20.85 -16.46
CA LEU A 8 -28.78 19.44 -16.03
C LEU A 8 -27.57 18.68 -16.57
N ALA A 9 -27.08 19.01 -17.77
CA ALA A 9 -25.90 18.36 -18.35
C ALA A 9 -24.59 18.76 -17.64
N GLN A 10 -24.52 19.95 -17.03
CA GLN A 10 -23.31 20.43 -16.35
C GLN A 10 -23.12 19.82 -14.95
N SER A 11 -24.21 19.47 -14.24
CA SER A 11 -24.11 18.86 -12.90
C SER A 11 -23.62 17.42 -12.91
N LEU A 12 -23.80 16.67 -14.00
CA LEU A 12 -23.36 15.27 -14.08
C LEU A 12 -21.83 15.11 -14.21
N VAL A 13 -21.12 16.14 -14.68
CA VAL A 13 -19.67 16.07 -14.90
C VAL A 13 -18.87 16.23 -13.60
N LEU A 14 -19.41 16.92 -12.57
CA LEU A 14 -18.71 17.11 -11.29
C LEU A 14 -18.73 15.87 -10.37
N ALA A 15 -19.72 14.98 -10.50
CA ALA A 15 -19.81 13.80 -9.65
C ALA A 15 -18.80 12.69 -10.02
N ALA A 16 -18.28 12.70 -11.25
CA ALA A 16 -17.32 11.70 -11.72
C ALA A 16 -15.89 11.91 -11.18
N PHE A 17 -15.57 13.08 -10.61
CA PHE A 17 -14.23 13.40 -10.12
C PHE A 17 -13.95 12.98 -8.67
N PHE A 18 -14.95 12.56 -7.91
CA PHE A 18 -14.78 12.18 -6.49
C PHE A 18 -14.61 10.68 -6.24
N ALA A 19 -14.64 9.85 -7.29
CA ALA A 19 -14.36 8.42 -7.18
C ALA A 19 -12.85 8.12 -7.35
N MET A 20 -11.97 8.89 -6.71
CA MET A 20 -10.56 8.54 -6.61
C MET A 20 -10.39 7.47 -5.53
N PRO A 21 -9.75 6.32 -5.82
CA PRO A 21 -9.38 5.34 -4.80
C PRO A 21 -8.54 6.02 -3.71
N SER A 22 -8.92 5.84 -2.46
CA SER A 22 -8.12 6.30 -1.34
C SER A 22 -6.97 5.32 -1.10
N PHE A 23 -5.77 5.64 -1.59
CA PHE A 23 -4.55 4.84 -1.39
C PHE A 23 -4.14 4.65 0.09
N ALA A 24 -4.79 5.36 1.02
CA ALA A 24 -4.45 5.31 2.44
C ALA A 24 -4.82 3.97 3.10
N ASP A 25 -5.92 3.34 2.70
CA ASP A 25 -6.36 2.07 3.29
C ASP A 25 -5.47 0.90 2.83
N ASP A 26 -5.03 0.93 1.57
CA ASP A 26 -4.11 -0.04 0.99
C ASP A 26 -2.72 0.00 1.66
N GLU A 27 -2.24 1.19 2.06
CA GLU A 27 -0.95 1.34 2.75
C GLU A 27 -0.98 0.72 4.15
N GLU A 28 -2.06 0.92 4.90
CA GLU A 28 -2.21 0.37 6.25
C GLU A 28 -2.38 -1.15 6.21
N ALA A 29 -3.14 -1.68 5.25
CA ALA A 29 -3.23 -3.11 5.00
C ALA A 29 -1.85 -3.71 4.67
N LEU A 30 -1.10 -3.07 3.76
CA LEU A 30 0.26 -3.50 3.40
C LEU A 30 1.21 -3.54 4.60
N LYS A 31 1.17 -2.54 5.48
CA LYS A 31 1.99 -2.53 6.70
C LYS A 31 1.67 -3.70 7.62
N LYS A 32 0.39 -4.04 7.79
CA LYS A 32 -0.04 -5.19 8.61
C LYS A 32 0.40 -6.51 8.00
N ASP A 33 0.25 -6.67 6.69
CA ASP A 33 0.68 -7.87 5.97
C ASP A 33 2.19 -8.05 6.06
N LEU A 34 2.97 -6.99 5.85
CA LEU A 34 4.44 -7.03 6.01
C LEU A 34 4.85 -7.32 7.45
N THR A 35 4.15 -6.75 8.44
CA THR A 35 4.38 -7.07 9.86
C THR A 35 4.18 -8.56 10.12
N ALA A 36 3.07 -9.13 9.64
CA ALA A 36 2.78 -10.56 9.78
C ALA A 36 3.84 -11.42 9.08
N VAL A 37 4.23 -11.07 7.85
CA VAL A 37 5.26 -11.80 7.09
C VAL A 37 6.62 -11.79 7.82
N ILE A 38 7.05 -10.64 8.33
CA ILE A 38 8.31 -10.51 9.08
C ILE A 38 8.25 -11.33 10.38
N ALA A 39 7.13 -11.27 11.10
CA ALA A 39 6.91 -12.05 12.32
C ALA A 39 6.89 -13.56 12.07
N LEU A 40 6.28 -14.02 10.97
CA LEU A 40 6.28 -15.43 10.55
C LEU A 40 7.69 -15.96 10.24
N HIS A 41 8.61 -15.07 9.86
CA HIS A 41 10.03 -15.40 9.69
C HIS A 41 10.83 -15.32 11.00
N GLY A 42 10.18 -15.06 12.14
CA GLY A 42 10.81 -15.01 13.45
C GLY A 42 11.68 -13.76 13.68
N LEU A 43 11.51 -12.72 12.87
CA LEU A 43 12.31 -11.51 12.97
C LEU A 43 11.60 -10.44 13.82
N PRO A 44 12.34 -9.71 14.68
CA PRO A 44 11.76 -8.64 15.48
C PRO A 44 11.43 -7.43 14.60
N CYS A 45 10.24 -6.88 14.78
CA CYS A 45 9.79 -5.65 14.12
C CYS A 45 8.82 -4.88 15.03
N GLY A 46 7.99 -5.63 15.77
CA GLY A 46 6.83 -5.10 16.47
C GLY A 46 5.75 -4.73 15.46
N GLU A 47 5.95 -3.63 14.76
CA GLU A 47 5.02 -3.05 13.79
C GLU A 47 5.80 -2.36 12.68
N VAL A 48 5.39 -2.56 11.43
CA VAL A 48 5.92 -1.82 10.27
C VAL A 48 5.28 -0.42 10.26
N ILE A 49 6.08 0.61 10.51
CA ILE A 49 5.62 2.01 10.54
C ILE A 49 5.68 2.67 9.16
N ALA A 50 6.53 2.16 8.27
CA ALA A 50 6.64 2.63 6.90
C ALA A 50 6.95 1.46 5.96
N ALA A 51 6.26 1.44 4.81
CA ALA A 51 6.48 0.49 3.75
C ALA A 51 6.71 1.25 2.43
N LYS A 52 7.66 0.79 1.62
CA LYS A 52 7.93 1.32 0.29
C LYS A 52 7.94 0.18 -0.70
N VAL A 53 7.12 0.28 -1.75
CA VAL A 53 7.16 -0.64 -2.88
C VAL A 53 8.42 -0.34 -3.70
N LEU A 54 9.27 -1.36 -3.89
CA LEU A 54 10.48 -1.27 -4.71
C LEU A 54 10.21 -1.80 -6.13
N ALA A 55 9.46 -2.90 -6.21
CA ALA A 55 8.98 -3.52 -7.43
C ALA A 55 7.75 -4.37 -7.13
N GLU A 56 7.20 -5.06 -8.14
CA GLU A 56 6.15 -6.03 -7.93
C GLU A 56 6.62 -7.16 -7.01
N ASN A 57 5.89 -7.39 -5.91
CA ASN A 57 6.26 -8.35 -4.87
C ASN A 57 7.64 -8.10 -4.22
N ASP A 58 8.12 -6.84 -4.18
CA ASP A 58 9.37 -6.44 -3.51
C ASP A 58 9.17 -5.13 -2.74
N TYR A 59 9.38 -5.19 -1.42
CA TYR A 59 9.02 -4.13 -0.48
C TYR A 59 10.16 -3.85 0.49
N ALA A 60 10.40 -2.58 0.79
CA ALA A 60 11.20 -2.14 1.92
C ALA A 60 10.29 -1.77 3.10
N ALA A 61 10.49 -2.41 4.25
CA ALA A 61 9.77 -2.15 5.49
C ALA A 61 10.70 -1.51 6.53
N SER A 62 10.21 -0.47 7.20
CA SER A 62 10.85 0.10 8.40
C SER A 62 9.98 -0.18 9.62
N CYS A 63 10.60 -0.75 10.64
CA CYS A 63 9.95 -1.21 11.85
C CYS A 63 10.05 -0.20 13.00
N LYS A 64 9.09 -0.23 13.91
CA LYS A 64 9.05 0.60 15.11
C LYS A 64 10.26 0.39 16.03
N ASP A 65 10.82 -0.82 16.04
CA ASP A 65 12.02 -1.18 16.80
C ASP A 65 13.33 -0.69 16.16
N GLY A 66 13.25 0.03 15.03
CA GLY A 66 14.39 0.56 14.30
C GLY A 66 14.98 -0.39 13.26
N ASN A 67 14.54 -1.65 13.21
CA ASN A 67 14.99 -2.58 12.19
C ASN A 67 14.42 -2.22 10.81
N LYS A 68 15.16 -2.54 9.75
CA LYS A 68 14.72 -2.40 8.36
C LYS A 68 14.82 -3.75 7.68
N TYR A 69 13.83 -4.06 6.86
CA TYR A 69 13.74 -5.33 6.15
C TYR A 69 13.39 -5.10 4.68
N ARG A 70 13.90 -5.97 3.81
CA ARG A 70 13.41 -6.13 2.45
C ARG A 70 12.63 -7.43 2.38
N VAL A 71 11.39 -7.37 1.91
CA VAL A 71 10.50 -8.51 1.75
C VAL A 71 10.25 -8.68 0.27
N TYR A 72 10.64 -9.83 -0.29
CA TYR A 72 10.52 -10.04 -1.74
C TYR A 72 10.22 -11.49 -2.12
N LEU A 73 9.66 -11.69 -3.30
CA LEU A 73 9.51 -13.03 -3.89
C LEU A 73 10.79 -13.42 -4.65
N ASN A 74 11.38 -14.55 -4.30
CA ASN A 74 12.57 -15.05 -5.01
C ASN A 74 12.20 -15.84 -6.28
N ALA A 75 13.22 -16.26 -7.04
CA ALA A 75 13.04 -17.03 -8.27
C ALA A 75 12.36 -18.40 -8.08
N ALA A 76 12.32 -18.94 -6.86
CA ALA A 76 11.62 -20.18 -6.53
C ALA A 76 10.15 -19.94 -6.10
N GLY A 77 9.65 -18.71 -6.20
CA GLY A 77 8.30 -18.35 -5.78
C GLY A 77 8.10 -18.36 -4.27
N ARG A 78 9.18 -18.17 -3.49
CA ARG A 78 9.12 -18.09 -2.02
C ARG A 78 9.33 -16.66 -1.55
N VAL A 79 8.58 -16.28 -0.52
CA VAL A 79 8.78 -15.02 0.19
C VAL A 79 10.09 -15.11 0.98
N VAL A 80 10.92 -14.09 0.86
CA VAL A 80 12.19 -13.93 1.56
C VAL A 80 12.15 -12.62 2.33
N VAL A 81 12.62 -12.66 3.59
CA VAL A 81 12.78 -11.47 4.44
C VAL A 81 14.25 -11.28 4.76
N GLU A 82 14.84 -10.19 4.27
CA GLU A 82 16.25 -9.88 4.43
C GLU A 82 16.43 -8.61 5.27
N LYS A 83 17.18 -8.71 6.37
CA LYS A 83 17.52 -7.55 7.21
C LYS A 83 18.45 -6.60 6.46
N GLN A 84 18.07 -5.33 6.39
CA GLN A 84 18.85 -4.27 5.80
C GLN A 84 19.72 -3.60 6.88
N LYS A 85 20.96 -3.26 6.54
CA LYS A 85 21.90 -2.58 7.42
C LYS A 85 21.58 -1.09 7.57
#